data_AF-A0A353RUA6-F1
#
_entry.id   AF-A0A353RUA6-F1
#
_cell.length_a   1.000
_cell.length_b   1.000
_cell.length_c   1.000
_cell.angle_alpha   90.00
_cell.angle_beta   90.00
_cell.angle_gamma   90.00
#
_symmetry.space_group_name_H-M   'P 1'
#
loop_
_entity.id
_entity.type
_entity.pdbx_description
1 polymer ?
#
loop_
_entity_poly.entity_id
_entity_poly.type
_entity_poly.pdbx_seq_one_letter_code
_entity_poly.pdbx_strand_id
1 'polypeptide(L)'
;MKKTISLILPVVLIAITIIFSACSLYRVDSKDITTNYYPSKTSINDVVYLESIDKPHEIIGIVTVNAERRQSIDNVMDKIKREAAILGGDVITDIKTDATGYWKKLPAQKLIGNGYIRANFTAVVAVFK
;
A
#
# COMPACT_ATOMS: atom_id res chain seq x y z
N MET A 1 40.78 13.32 -30.90
CA MET A 1 40.15 12.63 -29.75
C MET A 1 38.79 13.26 -29.39
N LYS A 2 37.76 13.15 -30.25
CA LYS A 2 36.42 13.76 -30.01
C LYS A 2 35.23 12.78 -30.13
N LYS A 3 35.45 11.51 -30.49
CA LYS A 3 34.37 10.55 -30.80
C LYS A 3 33.83 9.77 -29.59
N THR A 4 34.57 9.69 -28.48
CA THR A 4 34.16 8.91 -27.30
C THR A 4 33.11 9.62 -26.43
N ILE A 5 33.07 10.95 -26.41
CA ILE A 5 32.11 11.71 -25.57
C ILE A 5 30.68 11.67 -26.15
N SER A 6 30.54 11.55 -27.48
CA SER A 6 29.25 11.56 -28.17
C SER A 6 28.36 10.34 -27.90
N LEU A 7 28.95 9.21 -27.49
CA LEU A 7 28.24 7.94 -27.28
C LEU A 7 27.85 7.70 -25.82
N ILE A 8 28.46 8.44 -24.88
CA ILE A 8 28.20 8.32 -23.44
C ILE A 8 26.92 9.10 -23.06
N LEU A 9 26.67 10.24 -23.71
CA LEU A 9 25.51 11.09 -23.47
C LEU A 9 24.14 10.38 -23.66
N PRO A 10 23.88 9.63 -24.76
CA PRO A 10 22.60 8.94 -24.92
C PRO A 10 22.42 7.76 -23.95
N VAL A 11 23.50 7.09 -23.54
CA VAL A 11 23.44 5.96 -22.58
C VAL A 11 23.07 6.45 -21.18
N VAL A 12 23.65 7.58 -20.75
CA VAL A 12 23.31 8.20 -19.46
C VAL A 12 21.84 8.68 -19.46
N LEU A 13 21.35 9.22 -20.58
CA LEU A 13 19.97 9.68 -20.69
C LEU A 13 18.96 8.52 -20.58
N ILE A 14 19.25 7.36 -21.22
CA ILE A 14 18.42 6.16 -21.13
C ILE A 14 18.47 5.56 -19.72
N ALA A 15 19.63 5.57 -19.06
CA ALA A 15 19.73 5.10 -17.68
C ALA A 15 18.87 5.94 -16.72
N ILE A 16 18.85 7.27 -16.91
CA ILE A 16 18.05 8.18 -16.09
C ILE A 16 16.55 7.93 -16.28
N THR A 17 16.07 7.74 -17.52
CA THR A 17 14.63 7.53 -17.77
C THR A 17 14.12 6.20 -17.19
N ILE A 18 14.95 5.16 -17.15
CA ILE A 18 14.60 3.88 -16.53
C ILE A 18 14.47 4.05 -15.01
N ILE A 19 15.37 4.80 -14.36
CA ILE A 19 15.36 5.00 -12.89
C ILE A 19 14.12 5.80 -12.45
N PHE A 20 13.69 6.80 -13.21
CA PHE A 20 12.52 7.61 -12.85
C PHE A 20 11.16 6.96 -13.18
N SER A 21 11.14 5.86 -13.94
CA SER A 21 9.90 5.19 -14.33
C SER A 21 9.25 4.31 -13.24
N ALA A 22 9.92 4.12 -12.10
CA ALA A 22 9.46 3.22 -11.02
C ALA A 22 8.70 3.90 -9.86
N CYS A 23 8.43 5.22 -9.94
CA CYS A 23 7.63 5.91 -8.92
C CYS A 23 6.13 5.59 -9.09
N SER A 24 5.68 4.44 -8.59
CA SER A 24 4.25 4.21 -8.38
C SER A 24 3.78 5.00 -7.15
N LEU A 25 2.67 5.74 -7.30
CA LEU A 25 2.18 6.67 -6.28
C LEU A 25 1.19 5.95 -5.36
N TYR A 26 1.58 5.70 -4.11
CA TYR A 26 0.67 5.19 -3.08
C TYR A 26 0.24 6.30 -2.16
N ARG A 27 -1.01 6.24 -1.73
CA ARG A 27 -1.50 7.02 -0.60
C ARG A 27 -1.89 6.06 0.52
N VAL A 28 -1.38 6.33 1.71
CA VAL A 28 -1.67 5.55 2.89
C VAL A 28 -2.27 6.49 3.92
N ASP A 29 -3.45 6.14 4.41
CA ASP A 29 -4.16 6.88 5.43
C ASP A 29 -4.36 5.96 6.63
N SER A 30 -3.97 6.40 7.82
CA SER A 30 -4.19 5.69 9.09
C SER A 30 -5.03 6.57 10.02
N LYS A 31 -5.94 5.94 10.76
CA LYS A 31 -6.82 6.61 11.71
C LYS A 31 -6.83 5.86 13.04
N ASP A 32 -6.39 6.54 14.08
CA ASP A 32 -6.59 6.09 15.46
C ASP A 32 -8.05 6.25 15.88
N ILE A 33 -8.57 5.23 16.57
CA ILE A 33 -9.92 5.24 17.13
C ILE A 33 -9.93 5.21 18.66
N THR A 34 -8.77 5.01 19.30
CA THR A 34 -8.61 4.99 20.75
C THR A 34 -7.82 6.19 21.26
N THR A 35 -8.07 6.59 22.51
CA THR A 35 -7.26 7.60 23.22
C THR A 35 -6.06 7.01 23.96
N ASN A 36 -5.97 5.68 24.02
CA ASN A 36 -4.88 4.97 24.69
C ASN A 36 -3.61 5.01 23.82
N TYR A 37 -2.45 5.14 24.47
CA TYR A 37 -1.16 5.10 23.78
C TYR A 37 -0.66 3.66 23.65
N TYR A 38 -0.44 3.22 22.41
CA TYR A 38 0.18 1.94 22.08
C TYR A 38 1.56 2.21 21.45
N PRO A 39 2.65 1.63 21.97
CA PRO A 39 3.97 1.84 21.41
C PRO A 39 4.07 1.15 20.04
N SER A 40 4.74 1.82 19.10
CA SER A 40 4.98 1.26 17.78
C SER A 40 5.82 -0.02 17.83
N LYS A 41 5.54 -0.94 16.91
CA LYS A 41 6.33 -2.17 16.74
C LYS A 41 7.58 -1.88 15.93
N THR A 42 8.66 -2.58 16.24
CA THR A 42 9.95 -2.43 15.55
C THR A 42 9.97 -3.12 14.19
N SER A 43 9.14 -4.15 14.01
CA SER A 43 9.08 -4.94 12.77
C SER A 43 7.65 -5.10 12.27
N ILE A 44 7.50 -5.10 10.94
CA ILE A 44 6.22 -5.45 10.28
C ILE A 44 5.82 -6.90 10.53
N ASN A 45 6.79 -7.76 10.86
CA ASN A 45 6.55 -9.19 11.13
C ASN A 45 5.89 -9.42 12.49
N ASP A 46 5.92 -8.42 13.37
CA ASP A 46 5.24 -8.46 14.67
C ASP A 46 3.73 -8.25 14.52
N VAL A 47 3.29 -7.80 13.33
CA VAL A 47 1.87 -7.64 12.98
C VAL A 47 1.40 -8.84 12.17
N VAL A 48 0.46 -9.58 12.73
CA VAL A 48 -0.10 -10.78 12.10
C VAL A 48 -1.39 -10.43 11.36
N TYR A 49 -1.67 -11.08 10.24
CA TYR A 49 -2.99 -11.03 9.62
C TYR A 49 -3.82 -12.20 10.13
N LEU A 50 -5.01 -11.93 10.67
CA LEU A 50 -5.99 -12.94 11.06
C LEU A 50 -7.34 -12.63 10.40
N GLU A 51 -7.97 -13.64 9.82
CA GLU A 51 -9.30 -13.51 9.20
C GLU A 51 -10.40 -13.29 10.25
N SER A 52 -10.27 -13.94 11.42
CA SER A 52 -11.11 -13.71 12.60
C SER A 52 -10.25 -13.69 13.87
N ILE A 53 -10.69 -12.93 14.88
CA ILE A 53 -10.00 -12.83 16.17
C ILE A 53 -10.89 -13.44 17.27
N ASP A 54 -10.50 -14.59 17.78
CA ASP A 54 -11.24 -15.30 18.85
C ASP A 54 -10.78 -14.91 20.26
N LYS A 55 -9.68 -14.16 20.37
CA LYS A 55 -9.12 -13.70 21.65
C LYS A 55 -9.67 -12.33 22.05
N PRO A 56 -9.72 -12.00 23.35
CA PRO A 56 -9.97 -10.63 23.80
C PRO A 56 -9.01 -9.65 23.11
N HIS A 57 -9.57 -8.63 22.48
CA HIS A 57 -8.80 -7.64 21.73
C HIS A 57 -9.45 -6.25 21.86
N GLU A 58 -8.67 -5.24 21.50
CA GLU A 58 -9.13 -3.86 21.36
C GLU A 58 -8.82 -3.39 19.95
N ILE A 59 -9.81 -2.83 19.28
CA ILE A 59 -9.59 -2.19 17.98
C ILE A 59 -9.00 -0.82 18.26
N ILE A 60 -7.81 -0.56 17.74
CA ILE A 60 -7.04 0.66 18.00
C ILE A 60 -7.04 1.61 16.81
N GLY A 61 -7.26 1.10 15.61
CA GLY A 61 -7.28 1.94 14.42
C GLY A 61 -7.78 1.27 13.16
N ILE A 62 -7.82 2.06 12.09
CA ILE A 62 -8.16 1.62 10.74
C ILE A 62 -7.06 2.13 9.81
N VAL A 63 -6.55 1.25 8.95
CA VAL A 63 -5.55 1.58 7.94
C VAL A 63 -6.18 1.44 6.57
N THR A 64 -5.99 2.43 5.71
CA THR A 64 -6.42 2.40 4.31
C THR A 64 -5.24 2.64 3.38
N VAL A 65 -4.97 1.67 2.51
CA VAL A 65 -3.95 1.77 1.46
C VAL A 65 -4.62 1.93 0.11
N ASN A 66 -4.39 3.06 -0.54
CA ASN A 66 -4.70 3.26 -1.96
C ASN A 66 -3.60 2.67 -2.81
N ALA A 67 -3.90 1.60 -3.55
CA ALA A 67 -2.98 0.97 -4.49
C ALA A 67 -3.44 1.12 -5.94
N GLU A 68 -2.46 1.28 -6.84
CA GLU A 68 -2.68 1.20 -8.27
C GLU A 68 -2.92 -0.24 -8.73
N ARG A 69 -3.62 -0.39 -9.86
CA ARG A 69 -4.10 -1.67 -10.39
C ARG A 69 -3.03 -2.76 -10.66
N ARG A 70 -1.74 -2.40 -10.76
CA ARG A 70 -0.63 -3.34 -11.08
C ARG A 70 0.20 -3.76 -9.86
N GLN A 71 -0.27 -3.51 -8.65
CA GLN A 71 0.43 -3.96 -7.45
C GLN A 71 0.11 -5.40 -7.06
N SER A 72 1.13 -6.08 -6.53
CA SER A 72 0.93 -7.33 -5.82
C SER A 72 0.20 -7.07 -4.50
N ILE A 73 -0.61 -8.05 -4.10
CA ILE A 73 -1.29 -8.03 -2.80
C ILE A 73 -0.27 -8.02 -1.67
N ASP A 74 0.86 -8.73 -1.83
CA ASP A 74 1.94 -8.75 -0.83
C ASP A 74 2.50 -7.35 -0.55
N ASN A 75 2.74 -6.55 -1.60
CA ASN A 75 3.18 -5.16 -1.44
C ASN A 75 2.15 -4.28 -0.73
N VAL A 76 0.86 -4.57 -0.90
CA VAL A 76 -0.22 -3.86 -0.20
C VAL A 76 -0.27 -4.31 1.26
N MET A 77 -0.13 -5.61 1.50
CA MET A 77 -0.14 -6.21 2.83
C MET A 77 1.02 -5.69 3.68
N ASP A 78 2.23 -5.61 3.12
CA ASP A 78 3.40 -5.06 3.82
C ASP A 78 3.19 -3.61 4.24
N LYS A 79 2.49 -2.82 3.42
CA LYS A 79 2.15 -1.43 3.75
C LYS A 79 1.10 -1.35 4.85
N ILE A 80 0.05 -2.18 4.78
CA ILE A 80 -0.97 -2.25 5.82
C ILE A 80 -0.31 -2.65 7.16
N LYS A 81 0.53 -3.68 7.15
CA LYS A 81 1.27 -4.13 8.34
C LYS A 81 2.21 -3.07 8.87
N ARG A 82 2.87 -2.32 7.99
CA ARG A 82 3.74 -1.21 8.40
C ARG A 82 2.97 -0.12 9.15
N GLU A 83 1.83 0.31 8.63
CA GLU A 83 1.03 1.30 9.34
C GLU A 83 0.46 0.75 10.64
N ALA A 84 -0.03 -0.48 10.62
CA ALA A 84 -0.51 -1.14 11.83
C ALA A 84 0.59 -1.25 12.91
N ALA A 85 1.83 -1.52 12.50
CA ALA A 85 3.00 -1.52 13.38
C ALA A 85 3.27 -0.13 13.96
N ILE A 86 3.15 0.93 13.15
CA ILE A 86 3.29 2.33 13.62
C ILE A 86 2.20 2.65 14.66
N LEU A 87 0.98 2.17 14.46
CA LEU A 87 -0.12 2.31 15.42
C LEU A 87 0.05 1.44 16.69
N GLY A 88 1.04 0.55 16.72
CA GLY A 88 1.26 -0.36 17.86
C GLY A 88 0.35 -1.59 17.87
N GLY A 89 -0.30 -1.90 16.74
CA GLY A 89 -1.15 -3.07 16.57
C GLY A 89 -0.39 -4.39 16.64
N ASP A 90 -1.05 -5.44 17.11
CA ASP A 90 -0.56 -6.82 17.06
C ASP A 90 -1.11 -7.57 15.84
N VAL A 91 -2.32 -7.18 15.41
CA VAL A 91 -3.05 -7.89 14.38
C VAL A 91 -3.82 -6.95 13.46
N ILE A 92 -3.88 -7.32 12.18
CA ILE A 92 -4.79 -6.75 11.20
C ILE A 92 -5.86 -7.76 10.81
N THR A 93 -7.10 -7.31 10.70
CA THR A 93 -8.26 -8.15 10.35
C THR A 93 -9.25 -7.37 9.49
N ASP A 94 -10.35 -8.01 9.08
CA ASP A 94 -11.46 -7.41 8.34
C ASP A 94 -11.03 -6.61 7.10
N ILE A 95 -10.09 -7.17 6.32
CA ILE A 95 -9.58 -6.50 5.12
C ILE A 95 -10.69 -6.41 4.07
N LYS A 96 -11.06 -5.17 3.72
CA LYS A 96 -12.06 -4.84 2.70
C LYS A 96 -11.39 -4.17 1.52
N THR A 97 -11.90 -4.41 0.32
CA THR A 97 -11.46 -3.73 -0.89
C THR A 97 -12.64 -3.19 -1.69
N ASP A 98 -12.50 -1.98 -2.21
CA ASP A 98 -13.48 -1.33 -3.08
C ASP A 98 -13.16 -1.50 -4.58
N ALA A 99 -12.21 -2.37 -4.91
CA ALA A 99 -11.79 -2.65 -6.28
C ALA A 99 -12.95 -3.21 -7.12
N THR A 100 -13.64 -2.34 -7.85
CA THR A 100 -14.71 -2.75 -8.75
C THR A 100 -14.15 -3.23 -10.09
N GLY A 101 -14.18 -4.54 -10.27
CA GLY A 101 -14.47 -5.14 -11.57
C GLY A 101 -13.46 -4.92 -12.70
N TYR A 102 -12.18 -5.19 -12.47
CA TYR A 102 -11.25 -5.47 -13.59
C TYR A 102 -10.03 -6.30 -13.11
N TRP A 103 -10.23 -7.23 -12.18
CA TRP A 103 -10.82 -8.59 -12.32
C TRP A 103 -12.16 -8.85 -13.04
N LYS A 104 -12.99 -7.88 -13.42
CA LYS A 104 -14.27 -8.07 -14.15
C LYS A 104 -14.59 -7.00 -15.23
N LYS A 105 -13.81 -6.93 -16.32
CA LYS A 105 -14.10 -6.24 -17.61
C LYS A 105 -15.13 -5.07 -17.60
N LEU A 106 -14.67 -3.84 -17.81
CA LEU A 106 -15.47 -2.69 -18.24
C LEU A 106 -15.14 -2.23 -19.68
N PRO A 107 -16.13 -2.22 -20.60
CA PRO A 107 -15.94 -1.73 -21.96
C PRO A 107 -15.98 -0.20 -22.00
N ALA A 108 -15.10 0.40 -22.80
CA ALA A 108 -15.25 1.72 -23.41
C ALA A 108 -15.26 3.00 -22.52
N GLN A 109 -14.64 3.04 -21.34
CA GLN A 109 -14.26 4.33 -20.68
C GLN A 109 -13.04 4.99 -21.34
N LYS A 110 -13.05 5.06 -22.68
CA LYS A 110 -11.95 5.52 -23.53
C LYS A 110 -12.11 6.97 -24.01
N LEU A 111 -13.13 7.72 -23.56
CA LEU A 111 -13.45 9.00 -24.21
C LEU A 111 -13.45 10.24 -23.32
N ILE A 112 -13.52 10.15 -21.99
CA ILE A 112 -13.45 11.35 -21.14
C ILE A 112 -12.83 10.98 -19.79
N GLY A 113 -11.67 11.56 -19.48
CA GLY A 113 -11.18 11.64 -18.11
C GLY A 113 -10.09 10.64 -17.74
N ASN A 114 -9.08 11.18 -17.08
CA ASN A 114 -7.86 10.56 -16.58
C ASN A 114 -8.16 9.63 -15.37
N GLY A 115 -8.99 8.62 -15.56
CA GLY A 115 -9.42 7.71 -14.50
C GLY A 115 -8.30 6.77 -14.07
N TYR A 116 -7.39 7.24 -13.21
CA TYR A 116 -6.54 6.40 -12.39
C TYR A 116 -7.43 5.44 -11.58
N ILE A 117 -7.55 4.19 -12.02
CA ILE A 117 -8.29 3.16 -11.28
C ILE A 117 -7.45 2.80 -10.05
N ARG A 118 -7.77 3.40 -8.90
CA ARG A 118 -7.19 3.12 -7.58
C ARG A 118 -8.10 2.13 -6.86
N ALA A 119 -7.49 1.14 -6.20
CA ALA A 119 -8.16 0.26 -5.27
C ALA A 119 -7.79 0.69 -3.85
N ASN A 120 -8.79 0.91 -3.01
CA ASN A 120 -8.62 1.07 -1.58
C ASN A 120 -8.65 -0.30 -0.91
N PHE A 121 -7.69 -0.53 -0.04
CA PHE A 121 -7.64 -1.67 0.86
C PHE A 121 -7.73 -1.12 2.27
N THR A 122 -8.81 -1.44 2.97
CA THR A 122 -9.05 -0.99 4.34
C THR A 122 -8.94 -2.18 5.27
N ALA A 123 -8.13 -2.05 6.32
CA ALA A 123 -7.92 -3.07 7.33
C ALA A 123 -8.20 -2.49 8.73
N VAL A 124 -8.74 -3.33 9.60
CA VAL A 124 -8.93 -3.02 11.01
C VAL A 124 -7.68 -3.44 11.78
N VAL A 125 -7.16 -2.56 12.62
CA VAL A 125 -5.98 -2.80 13.46
C VAL A 125 -6.42 -3.04 14.90
N ALA A 126 -5.95 -4.13 15.49
CA ALA A 126 -6.26 -4.48 16.87
C ALA A 126 -5.01 -4.89 17.67
N VAL A 127 -5.13 -4.76 18.99
CA VAL A 127 -4.14 -5.17 19.99
C VAL A 127 -4.77 -6.24 20.87
N PHE A 128 -4.01 -7.27 21.21
CA PHE A 128 -4.50 -8.32 22.12
C PHE A 128 -4.49 -7.81 23.57
N LYS A 129 -5.50 -8.21 24.34
CA LYS A 129 -5.57 -7.92 25.78
C LYS A 129 -4.95 -9.03 26.62
#